data_AF-A0A9E5DY21-F1
#
_entry.id   AF-A0A9E5DY21-F1
#
_cell.length_a   1.000
_cell.length_b   1.000
_cell.length_c   1.000
_cell.angle_alpha   90.00
_cell.angle_beta   90.00
_cell.angle_gamma   90.00
#
_symmetry.space_group_name_H-M   'P 1'
#
loop_
_entity.id
_entity.type
_entity.pdbx_description
1 polymer ?
#
loop_
_entity_poly.entity_id
_entity_poly.type
_entity_poly.pdbx_seq_one_letter_code
_entity_poly.pdbx_strand_id
1 'polypeptide(L)'
;MRPLLIIVASLAAVPFPSFSQQSFARVDVRCLRSDNTVRYRVADTNVAVGYGAWRPTNPRSIISAQLQITTNWVPVVFQFSVAKGDTVKLIFRGRYRETEDLELDPPEWVWVDNVSVTDDTGEELARNGSFEKLHRDGRPERWGYDGLRMSSPKPVPAYDGKKCLGVSFKGAAFYEFRPRSNAWYTVRAFFRSE
;
A
#
# COMPACT_ATOMS: atom_id res chain seq x y z
N MET A 1 51.10 4.49 42.08
CA MET A 1 49.74 4.50 42.66
C MET A 1 49.15 5.86 42.30
N ARG A 2 48.03 6.07 41.61
CA ARG A 2 46.97 5.30 40.95
C ARG A 2 46.55 6.18 39.75
N PRO A 3 46.42 5.65 38.53
CA PRO A 3 45.75 6.33 37.42
C PRO A 3 44.26 6.03 37.52
N LEU A 4 43.39 7.01 37.68
CA LEU A 4 41.93 6.84 37.59
C LEU A 4 41.28 8.21 37.73
N LEU A 5 41.07 8.92 36.62
CA LEU A 5 40.03 9.96 36.47
C LEU A 5 40.05 10.62 35.08
N ILE A 6 40.19 9.85 34.00
CA ILE A 6 39.88 10.35 32.65
C ILE A 6 39.21 9.24 31.83
N ILE A 7 38.12 8.63 32.33
CA ILE A 7 37.20 7.84 31.50
C ILE A 7 35.78 7.92 32.10
N VAL A 8 35.17 9.10 32.19
CA VAL A 8 33.72 9.21 32.53
C VAL A 8 33.01 10.30 31.71
N ALA A 9 33.54 10.70 30.56
CA ALA A 9 32.90 11.73 29.71
C ALA A 9 32.80 11.34 28.24
N SER A 10 32.81 10.03 27.93
CA SER A 10 32.78 9.52 26.55
C SER A 10 31.64 8.52 26.28
N LEU A 11 30.73 8.35 27.24
CA LEU A 11 29.69 7.29 27.20
C LEU A 11 28.25 7.83 27.15
N ALA A 12 28.06 9.08 26.74
CA ALA A 12 26.74 9.71 26.64
C ALA A 12 26.47 10.36 25.27
N ALA A 13 27.18 9.94 24.22
CA ALA A 13 26.89 10.31 22.84
C ALA A 13 26.98 9.07 21.94
N VAL A 14 26.35 7.98 22.37
CA VAL A 14 25.87 7.01 21.37
C VAL A 14 24.69 7.72 20.72
N PRO A 15 24.72 8.03 19.41
CA PRO A 15 23.52 8.47 18.73
C PRO A 15 22.52 7.34 18.96
N PHE A 16 21.48 7.59 19.75
CA PHE A 16 20.29 6.76 19.71
C PHE A 16 19.97 6.68 18.22
N PRO A 17 19.92 5.48 17.60
CA PRO A 17 19.35 5.39 16.28
C PRO A 17 17.96 6.00 16.45
N SER A 18 17.75 7.17 15.84
CA SER A 18 16.42 7.68 15.62
C SER A 18 15.71 6.52 14.95
N PHE A 19 14.86 5.82 15.70
CA PHE A 19 14.05 4.75 15.16
C PHE A 19 13.21 5.45 14.10
N SER A 20 13.63 5.33 12.84
CA SER A 20 12.88 5.91 11.75
C SER A 20 11.52 5.26 11.82
N GLN A 21 10.49 6.07 11.99
CA GLN A 21 9.11 5.62 11.97
C GLN A 21 8.89 4.93 10.62
N GLN A 22 8.86 3.59 10.60
CA GLN A 22 8.79 2.86 9.35
C GLN A 22 7.33 2.80 8.93
N SER A 23 6.98 3.40 7.80
CA SER A 23 5.67 3.17 7.18
C SER A 23 5.82 2.15 6.08
N PHE A 24 4.77 1.40 5.83
CA PHE A 24 4.69 0.39 4.79
C PHE A 24 3.50 0.70 3.89
N ALA A 25 3.76 0.77 2.59
CA ALA A 25 2.73 0.66 1.58
C ALA A 25 2.37 -0.82 1.41
N ARG A 26 1.07 -1.10 1.25
CA ARG A 26 0.59 -2.44 0.96
C ARG A 26 -0.51 -2.41 -0.08
N VAL A 27 -0.35 -3.28 -1.07
CA VAL A 27 -1.36 -3.60 -2.08
C VAL A 27 -1.79 -5.04 -1.90
N ASP A 28 -3.07 -5.28 -1.67
CA ASP A 28 -3.63 -6.62 -1.58
C ASP A 28 -4.49 -6.97 -2.78
N VAL A 29 -4.28 -8.17 -3.30
CA VAL A 29 -5.15 -8.78 -4.32
C VAL A 29 -6.13 -9.71 -3.62
N ARG A 30 -7.42 -9.50 -3.86
CA ARG A 30 -8.50 -10.36 -3.38
C ARG A 30 -9.36 -10.85 -4.53
N CYS A 31 -9.55 -12.16 -4.65
CA CYS A 31 -10.68 -12.70 -5.40
C CYS A 31 -11.91 -12.70 -4.51
N LEU A 32 -13.08 -12.44 -5.08
CA LEU A 32 -14.33 -12.46 -4.32
C LEU A 32 -14.83 -13.89 -4.06
N ARG A 33 -14.41 -14.87 -4.87
CA ARG A 33 -14.69 -16.30 -4.64
C ARG A 33 -13.50 -17.02 -4.01
N SER A 34 -13.80 -17.89 -3.04
CA SER A 34 -12.81 -18.63 -2.25
C SER A 34 -12.15 -19.79 -2.98
N ASP A 35 -12.71 -20.25 -4.10
CA ASP A 35 -12.21 -21.39 -4.88
C ASP A 35 -11.21 -20.97 -5.98
N ASN A 36 -10.84 -19.69 -6.01
CA ASN A 36 -9.98 -19.15 -7.05
C ASN A 36 -8.51 -19.10 -6.60
N THR A 37 -7.63 -19.51 -7.49
CA THR A 37 -6.19 -19.54 -7.25
C THR A 37 -5.56 -18.29 -7.84
N VAL A 38 -4.77 -17.57 -7.05
CA VAL A 38 -3.95 -16.45 -7.55
C VAL A 38 -2.48 -16.86 -7.50
N ARG A 39 -1.79 -16.61 -8.61
CA ARG A 39 -0.34 -16.78 -8.77
C ARG A 39 0.31 -15.39 -8.74
N TYR A 40 1.49 -15.27 -8.17
CA TYR A 40 2.28 -14.04 -8.25
C TYR A 40 3.68 -14.31 -8.77
N ARG A 41 4.29 -13.24 -9.25
CA ARG A 41 5.73 -13.11 -9.36
C ARG A 41 6.11 -11.67 -9.06
N VAL A 42 7.30 -11.54 -8.49
CA VAL A 42 7.87 -10.23 -8.17
C VAL A 42 8.46 -9.66 -9.45
N ALA A 43 8.09 -8.44 -9.81
CA ALA A 43 8.73 -7.70 -10.90
C ALA A 43 9.92 -6.87 -10.40
N ASP A 44 9.97 -6.56 -9.10
CA ASP A 44 10.96 -5.68 -8.46
C ASP A 44 11.41 -6.22 -7.09
N THR A 45 12.71 -6.33 -6.83
CA THR A 45 13.30 -7.06 -5.67
C THR A 45 12.98 -6.44 -4.31
N ASN A 46 12.40 -5.24 -4.28
CA ASN A 46 12.12 -4.50 -3.05
C ASN A 46 10.72 -4.80 -2.47
N VAL A 47 9.88 -5.54 -3.19
CA VAL A 47 8.51 -5.84 -2.76
C VAL A 47 8.44 -7.24 -2.14
N ALA A 48 8.10 -7.31 -0.86
CA ALA A 48 7.79 -8.59 -0.22
C ALA A 48 6.37 -9.02 -0.64
N VAL A 49 6.23 -10.25 -1.14
CA VAL A 49 4.94 -10.81 -1.54
C VAL A 49 4.64 -12.08 -0.76
N GLY A 50 3.54 -12.07 -0.01
CA GLY A 50 3.11 -13.21 0.82
C GLY A 50 1.61 -13.44 0.83
N TYR A 51 1.19 -14.57 1.42
CA TYR A 51 -0.21 -14.91 1.65
C TYR A 51 -0.70 -14.28 2.96
N GLY A 52 -1.82 -13.55 2.95
CA GLY A 52 -2.37 -12.95 4.17
C GLY A 52 -3.23 -13.92 4.97
N ALA A 53 -2.94 -14.08 6.26
CA ALA A 53 -3.70 -14.95 7.16
C ALA A 53 -5.13 -14.43 7.47
N TRP A 54 -6.01 -15.38 7.77
CA TRP A 54 -7.46 -15.28 8.00
C TRP A 54 -7.88 -14.36 9.16
N ARG A 55 -8.92 -13.54 8.95
CA ARG A 55 -9.80 -13.01 10.03
C ARG A 55 -11.28 -13.12 9.62
N PRO A 56 -12.22 -13.42 10.54
CA PRO A 56 -13.62 -13.70 10.23
C PRO A 56 -14.38 -12.57 9.51
N THR A 57 -13.96 -11.32 9.66
CA THR A 57 -14.63 -10.13 9.12
C THR A 57 -14.04 -9.64 7.79
N ASN A 58 -13.03 -10.32 7.25
CA ASN A 58 -12.28 -9.85 6.08
C ASN A 58 -11.88 -11.06 5.22
N PRO A 59 -12.49 -11.28 4.03
CA PRO A 59 -12.06 -12.36 3.15
C PRO A 59 -10.58 -12.14 2.79
N ARG A 60 -9.80 -13.23 2.82
CA ARG A 60 -8.33 -13.27 2.77
C ARG A 60 -7.75 -12.38 1.66
N SER A 61 -6.68 -11.64 1.95
CA SER A 61 -5.77 -11.19 0.88
C SER A 61 -5.04 -12.42 0.36
N ILE A 62 -5.28 -12.77 -0.91
CA ILE A 62 -4.64 -13.94 -1.51
C ILE A 62 -3.17 -13.61 -1.75
N ILE A 63 -2.88 -12.35 -2.05
CA ILE A 63 -1.53 -11.84 -2.28
C ILE A 63 -1.41 -10.46 -1.64
N SER A 64 -0.30 -10.21 -0.97
CA SER A 64 0.02 -8.92 -0.35
C SER A 64 1.39 -8.48 -0.81
N ALA A 65 1.45 -7.44 -1.64
CA ALA A 65 2.69 -6.77 -2.04
C ALA A 65 2.95 -5.60 -1.11
N GLN A 66 4.11 -5.56 -0.47
CA GLN A 66 4.45 -4.54 0.50
C GLN A 66 5.87 -4.00 0.37
N LEU A 67 6.04 -2.73 0.75
CA LEU A 67 7.30 -2.00 0.67
C LEU A 67 7.36 -0.95 1.77
N GLN A 68 8.53 -0.72 2.35
CA GLN A 68 8.76 0.39 3.27
C GLN A 68 8.73 1.72 2.50
N ILE A 69 7.98 2.70 3.01
CA ILE A 69 7.81 4.02 2.41
C ILE A 69 8.25 5.12 3.39
N THR A 70 8.59 6.26 2.81
CA THR A 70 8.95 7.49 3.53
C THR A 70 8.16 8.66 2.93
N THR A 71 8.52 9.90 3.23
CA THR A 71 7.92 11.11 2.65
C THR A 71 8.17 11.27 1.14
N ASN A 72 9.11 10.51 0.59
CA ASN A 72 9.36 10.44 -0.86
C ASN A 72 8.42 9.44 -1.53
N TRP A 73 8.02 9.73 -2.77
CA TRP A 73 7.24 8.82 -3.60
C TRP A 73 8.06 7.60 -4.00
N VAL A 74 7.55 6.40 -3.71
CA VAL A 74 8.18 5.12 -4.04
C VAL A 74 7.17 4.22 -4.76
N PRO A 75 7.55 3.58 -5.88
CA PRO A 75 6.66 2.66 -6.58
C PRO A 75 6.60 1.30 -5.90
N VAL A 76 5.38 0.74 -5.80
CA VAL A 76 5.13 -0.67 -5.52
C VAL A 76 4.69 -1.32 -6.83
N VAL A 77 5.52 -2.25 -7.34
CA VAL A 77 5.27 -2.95 -8.62
C VAL A 77 5.30 -4.45 -8.41
N PHE A 78 4.25 -5.14 -8.87
CA PHE A 78 4.19 -6.59 -8.82
C PHE A 78 3.31 -7.15 -9.93
N GLN A 79 3.45 -8.44 -10.20
CA GLN A 79 2.65 -9.14 -11.20
C GLN A 79 1.85 -10.28 -10.58
N PHE A 80 0.61 -10.44 -11.04
CA PHE A 80 -0.26 -11.52 -10.60
C PHE A 80 -1.07 -12.10 -11.74
N SER A 81 -1.59 -13.31 -11.54
CA SER A 81 -2.50 -13.99 -12.45
C SER A 81 -3.57 -14.71 -11.65
N VAL A 82 -4.79 -14.77 -12.17
CA VAL A 82 -5.92 -15.43 -11.52
C VAL A 82 -6.37 -16.61 -12.37
N ALA A 83 -6.51 -17.79 -11.77
CA ALA A 83 -6.78 -19.03 -12.49
C ALA A 83 -8.16 -19.06 -13.15
N LYS A 84 -9.19 -18.53 -12.49
CA LYS A 84 -10.56 -18.39 -13.00
C LYS A 84 -10.91 -16.92 -13.18
N GLY A 85 -11.60 -16.58 -14.27
CA GLY A 85 -12.17 -15.25 -14.46
C GLY A 85 -13.20 -14.92 -13.37
N ASP A 86 -12.77 -14.21 -12.34
CA ASP A 86 -13.58 -13.73 -11.23
C ASP A 86 -13.33 -12.24 -11.05
N THR A 87 -14.15 -11.57 -10.24
CA THR A 87 -13.91 -10.18 -9.86
C THR A 87 -12.74 -10.13 -8.88
N VAL A 88 -11.74 -9.33 -9.20
CA VAL A 88 -10.60 -9.01 -8.35
C VAL A 88 -10.80 -7.65 -7.74
N LYS A 89 -10.50 -7.55 -6.44
CA LYS A 89 -10.39 -6.31 -5.70
C LYS A 89 -8.92 -6.06 -5.36
N LEU A 90 -8.36 -4.98 -5.88
CA LEU A 90 -7.08 -4.44 -5.45
C LEU A 90 -7.31 -3.47 -4.30
N ILE A 91 -6.58 -3.64 -3.20
CA ILE A 91 -6.77 -2.85 -1.99
C ILE A 91 -5.45 -2.17 -1.64
N PHE A 92 -5.47 -0.84 -1.54
CA PHE A 92 -4.33 0.02 -1.26
C PHE A 92 -4.47 0.55 0.16
N ARG A 93 -3.44 0.34 0.99
CA ARG A 93 -3.45 0.74 2.42
C ARG A 93 -2.06 0.97 2.99
N GLY A 94 -1.99 1.76 4.06
CA GLY A 94 -0.80 1.90 4.90
C GLY A 94 -0.71 0.85 6.01
N ARG A 95 0.51 0.52 6.45
CA ARG A 95 0.84 -0.22 7.68
C ARG A 95 2.11 0.35 8.33
N TYR A 96 2.30 0.12 9.63
CA TYR A 96 3.32 0.77 10.49
C TYR A 96 4.39 -0.24 10.83
N ARG A 97 3.99 -1.50 11.02
CA ARG A 97 4.88 -2.65 11.03
C ARG A 97 4.10 -3.89 10.66
N GLU A 98 4.79 -4.92 10.19
CA GLU A 98 4.17 -6.24 9.99
C GLU A 98 3.72 -6.89 11.29
N THR A 99 4.40 -6.57 12.42
CA THR A 99 4.30 -7.33 13.68
C THR A 99 3.65 -6.60 14.84
N GLU A 100 3.30 -5.30 14.76
CA GLU A 100 3.08 -4.52 15.99
C GLU A 100 1.64 -4.11 16.36
N ASP A 101 1.43 -4.27 17.67
CA ASP A 101 0.52 -3.59 18.56
C ASP A 101 0.66 -2.06 18.52
N LEU A 102 -0.44 -1.38 18.88
CA LEU A 102 -0.77 0.01 18.62
C LEU A 102 -0.05 1.05 19.52
N GLU A 103 1.13 0.76 20.05
CA GLU A 103 1.74 1.60 21.10
C GLU A 103 2.34 2.92 20.61
N LEU A 104 2.60 3.06 19.30
CA LEU A 104 3.07 4.30 18.69
C LEU A 104 2.02 4.83 17.72
N ASP A 105 1.80 6.16 17.72
CA ASP A 105 0.90 6.80 16.78
C ASP A 105 1.48 6.65 15.35
N PRO A 106 0.84 5.87 14.47
CA PRO A 106 1.28 5.78 13.08
C PRO A 106 1.01 7.12 12.38
N PRO A 107 1.70 7.44 11.27
CA PRO A 107 1.30 8.57 10.45
C PRO A 107 -0.17 8.40 10.07
N GLU A 108 -0.93 9.50 10.15
CA GLU A 108 -2.38 9.44 9.96
C GLU A 108 -2.72 9.03 8.52
N TRP A 109 -1.91 9.52 7.57
CA TRP A 109 -2.14 9.36 6.14
C TRP A 109 -1.00 8.67 5.41
N VAL A 110 -1.38 7.79 4.49
CA VAL A 110 -0.53 7.30 3.39
C VAL A 110 -1.14 7.78 2.09
N TRP A 111 -0.30 8.36 1.24
CA TRP A 111 -0.72 8.92 -0.04
C TRP A 111 -0.47 7.90 -1.15
N VAL A 112 -1.43 7.76 -2.06
CA VAL A 112 -1.36 6.86 -3.22
C VAL A 112 -1.55 7.68 -4.50
N ASP A 113 -0.73 7.43 -5.52
CA ASP A 113 -0.86 8.08 -6.83
C ASP A 113 -0.42 7.17 -7.98
N ASN A 114 -0.78 7.54 -9.21
CA ASN A 114 -0.40 6.89 -10.47
C ASN A 114 -0.61 5.37 -10.42
N VAL A 115 -1.80 4.95 -9.99
CA VAL A 115 -2.16 3.54 -10.00
C VAL A 115 -2.42 3.08 -11.43
N SER A 116 -1.75 2.02 -11.84
CA SER A 116 -1.97 1.38 -13.13
C SER A 116 -2.09 -0.13 -12.96
N VAL A 117 -2.97 -0.72 -13.76
CA VAL A 117 -3.16 -2.17 -13.87
C VAL A 117 -3.19 -2.50 -15.35
N THR A 118 -2.08 -3.01 -15.87
CA THR A 118 -1.97 -3.40 -17.27
C THR A 118 -2.01 -4.91 -17.42
N ASP A 119 -2.72 -5.39 -18.43
CA ASP A 119 -2.69 -6.80 -18.79
C ASP A 119 -1.52 -7.15 -19.73
N ASP A 120 -1.39 -8.42 -20.10
CA ASP A 120 -0.34 -8.93 -20.98
C ASP A 120 -0.42 -8.42 -22.43
N THR A 121 -1.54 -7.82 -22.84
CA THR A 121 -1.70 -7.15 -24.13
C THR A 121 -1.38 -5.66 -24.06
N GLY A 122 -1.13 -5.13 -22.86
CA GLY A 122 -0.87 -3.72 -22.62
C GLY A 122 -2.14 -2.88 -22.40
N GLU A 123 -3.31 -3.51 -22.23
CA GLU A 123 -4.55 -2.79 -21.94
C GLU A 123 -4.54 -2.28 -20.49
N GLU A 124 -4.79 -0.98 -20.31
CA GLU A 124 -4.95 -0.36 -18.99
C GLU A 124 -6.36 -0.60 -18.44
N LEU A 125 -6.45 -1.35 -17.35
CA LEU A 125 -7.68 -1.71 -16.69
C LEU A 125 -8.06 -0.74 -15.56
N ALA A 126 -7.08 -0.11 -14.91
CA ALA A 126 -7.35 0.84 -13.83
C ALA A 126 -7.71 2.21 -14.41
N ARG A 127 -9.01 2.51 -14.44
CA ARG A 127 -9.47 3.85 -14.84
C ARG A 127 -9.22 4.86 -13.72
N ASN A 128 -8.74 6.04 -14.10
CA ASN A 128 -8.55 7.18 -13.21
C ASN A 128 -7.61 6.91 -12.02
N GLY A 129 -6.52 6.17 -12.25
CA GLY A 129 -5.51 5.92 -11.21
C GLY A 129 -4.59 7.10 -10.89
N SER A 130 -4.70 8.22 -11.64
CA SER A 130 -4.09 9.50 -11.30
C SER A 130 -4.97 10.36 -10.38
N PHE A 131 -6.20 9.92 -10.09
CA PHE A 131 -7.15 10.61 -9.19
C PHE A 131 -7.53 12.04 -9.59
N GLU A 132 -7.33 12.40 -10.87
CA GLU A 132 -7.61 13.76 -11.35
C GLU A 132 -9.09 13.98 -11.67
N LYS A 133 -9.79 12.91 -12.09
CA LYS A 133 -11.21 12.97 -12.46
C LYS A 133 -12.08 12.68 -11.23
N LEU A 134 -12.85 13.68 -10.81
CA LEU A 134 -13.67 13.61 -9.60
C LEU A 134 -15.15 13.72 -9.92
N HIS A 135 -15.95 13.03 -9.11
CA HIS A 135 -17.36 13.33 -8.95
C HIS A 135 -17.56 14.69 -8.25
N ARG A 136 -18.77 15.23 -8.31
CA ARG A 136 -19.13 16.53 -7.68
C ARG A 136 -18.90 16.55 -6.16
N ASP A 137 -18.95 15.40 -5.52
CA ASP A 137 -18.67 15.22 -4.09
C ASP A 137 -17.16 15.13 -3.76
N GLY A 138 -16.30 15.21 -4.78
CA GLY A 138 -14.85 15.15 -4.67
C GLY A 138 -14.27 13.73 -4.68
N ARG A 139 -15.08 12.69 -4.90
CA ARG A 139 -14.59 11.31 -4.93
C ARG A 139 -14.02 10.94 -6.31
N PRO A 140 -12.88 10.24 -6.40
CA PRO A 140 -12.38 9.70 -7.66
C PRO A 140 -13.36 8.71 -8.27
N GLU A 141 -13.59 8.82 -9.59
CA GLU A 141 -14.48 7.92 -10.31
C GLU A 141 -13.98 6.47 -10.25
N ARG A 142 -14.89 5.49 -10.01
CA ARG A 142 -14.63 4.03 -9.97
C ARG A 142 -13.84 3.49 -8.79
N TRP A 143 -13.48 4.33 -7.82
CA TRP A 143 -12.74 3.91 -6.63
C TRP A 143 -13.67 3.73 -5.44
N GLY A 144 -13.51 2.61 -4.73
CA GLY A 144 -14.21 2.31 -3.49
C GLY A 144 -13.31 2.53 -2.28
N TYR A 145 -13.95 2.65 -1.10
CA TYR A 145 -13.28 3.04 0.14
C TYR A 145 -13.88 2.33 1.34
N ASP A 146 -13.03 1.97 2.31
CA ASP A 146 -13.44 1.28 3.54
C ASP A 146 -12.57 1.72 4.73
N GLY A 147 -13.12 1.69 5.95
CA GLY A 147 -12.41 1.93 7.22
C GLY A 147 -12.71 3.23 7.98
N LEU A 148 -12.13 3.35 9.17
CA LEU A 148 -12.30 4.49 10.08
C LEU A 148 -11.65 5.76 9.51
N ARG A 149 -12.31 6.92 9.69
CA ARG A 149 -11.90 8.24 9.15
C ARG A 149 -11.88 8.33 7.61
N MET A 150 -12.59 7.45 6.90
CA MET A 150 -12.70 7.44 5.43
C MET A 150 -14.06 7.95 4.93
N SER A 151 -14.67 8.95 5.60
CA SER A 151 -16.04 9.40 5.28
C SER A 151 -16.18 10.06 3.90
N SER A 152 -15.10 10.57 3.33
CA SER A 152 -14.93 10.86 1.91
C SER A 152 -13.45 11.07 1.63
N PRO A 153 -12.73 10.08 1.08
CA PRO A 153 -11.36 10.27 0.63
C PRO A 153 -11.41 11.19 -0.57
N LYS A 154 -11.13 12.45 -0.28
CA LYS A 154 -10.91 13.45 -1.30
C LYS A 154 -9.46 13.32 -1.72
N PRO A 155 -9.16 13.38 -3.01
CA PRO A 155 -7.80 13.60 -3.40
C PRO A 155 -7.35 14.93 -2.82
N VAL A 156 -6.14 14.94 -2.28
CA VAL A 156 -5.50 16.16 -1.81
C VAL A 156 -4.56 16.67 -2.90
N PRO A 157 -4.33 17.98 -2.98
CA PRO A 157 -3.22 18.52 -3.74
C PRO A 157 -1.90 17.95 -3.18
N ALA A 158 -1.15 17.26 -4.03
CA ALA A 158 0.25 16.97 -3.84
C ALA A 158 1.05 18.29 -3.90
N TYR A 159 2.33 18.20 -3.51
CA TYR A 159 3.24 19.36 -3.41
C TYR A 159 3.46 20.09 -4.75
N ASP A 160 3.06 19.50 -5.87
CA ASP A 160 3.14 20.02 -7.24
C ASP A 160 1.77 20.45 -7.83
N GLY A 161 0.71 20.48 -7.01
CA GLY A 161 -0.64 20.85 -7.45
C GLY A 161 -1.43 19.73 -8.14
N LYS A 162 -0.86 18.54 -8.31
CA LYS A 162 -1.60 17.35 -8.78
C LYS A 162 -2.40 16.72 -7.65
N LYS A 163 -3.39 15.91 -7.97
CA LYS A 163 -4.20 15.22 -6.98
C LYS A 163 -3.63 13.85 -6.66
N CYS A 164 -3.55 13.50 -5.39
CA CYS A 164 -3.25 12.14 -4.94
C CYS A 164 -4.28 11.68 -3.90
N LEU A 165 -4.39 10.37 -3.73
CA LEU A 165 -5.37 9.77 -2.86
C LEU A 165 -4.83 9.60 -1.44
N GLY A 166 -5.48 10.22 -0.45
CA GLY A 166 -5.21 9.97 0.96
C GLY A 166 -5.91 8.72 1.46
N VAL A 167 -5.14 7.76 1.97
CA VAL A 167 -5.65 6.57 2.65
C VAL A 167 -5.24 6.64 4.11
N SER A 168 -6.23 6.65 5.00
CA SER A 168 -5.93 6.63 6.44
C SER A 168 -5.24 5.32 6.79
N PHE A 169 -4.38 5.33 7.79
CA PHE A 169 -3.70 4.12 8.23
C PHE A 169 -4.66 2.99 8.66
N LYS A 170 -5.87 3.34 9.12
CA LYS A 170 -6.95 2.40 9.50
C LYS A 170 -7.97 2.18 8.37
N GLY A 171 -7.67 2.68 7.17
CA GLY A 171 -8.53 2.67 6.00
C GLY A 171 -7.91 1.91 4.83
N ALA A 172 -8.69 1.83 3.75
CA ALA A 172 -8.24 1.31 2.49
C ALA A 172 -9.00 1.95 1.32
N ALA A 173 -8.29 2.20 0.23
CA ALA A 173 -8.89 2.43 -1.07
C ALA A 173 -8.89 1.13 -1.87
N PHE A 174 -9.87 0.93 -2.74
CA PHE A 174 -9.91 -0.26 -3.57
C PHE A 174 -10.45 -0.01 -4.98
N TYR A 175 -9.96 -0.84 -5.90
CA TYR A 175 -10.41 -0.89 -7.28
C TYR A 175 -10.86 -2.31 -7.61
N GLU A 176 -12.04 -2.44 -8.21
CA GLU A 176 -12.60 -3.74 -8.62
C GLU A 176 -12.63 -3.85 -10.14
N PHE A 177 -12.18 -4.99 -10.65
CA PHE A 177 -12.25 -5.31 -12.07
C PHE A 177 -12.34 -6.82 -12.30
N ARG A 178 -12.63 -7.23 -13.53
CA ARG A 178 -12.74 -8.65 -13.90
C ARG A 178 -11.58 -9.07 -14.81
N PRO A 179 -10.52 -9.71 -14.28
CA PRO A 179 -9.49 -10.32 -15.10
C PRO A 179 -10.00 -11.46 -15.99
N ARG A 180 -9.31 -11.62 -17.13
CA ARG A 180 -9.32 -12.82 -17.96
C ARG A 180 -8.59 -13.96 -17.22
N SER A 181 -9.11 -15.17 -17.37
CA SER A 181 -8.52 -16.38 -16.80
C SER A 181 -7.08 -16.57 -17.26
N ASN A 182 -6.16 -16.81 -16.32
CA ASN A 182 -4.74 -17.12 -16.54
C ASN A 182 -3.92 -16.04 -17.27
N ALA A 183 -4.50 -14.87 -17.56
CA ALA A 183 -3.74 -13.71 -18.05
C ALA A 183 -2.86 -13.16 -16.92
N TRP A 184 -1.75 -12.53 -17.30
CA TRP A 184 -0.87 -11.84 -16.35
C TRP A 184 -1.21 -10.35 -16.29
N TYR A 185 -1.18 -9.81 -15.08
CA TYR A 185 -1.46 -8.41 -14.78
C TYR A 185 -0.27 -7.80 -14.07
N THR A 186 0.13 -6.61 -14.50
CA THR A 186 1.13 -5.78 -13.81
C THR A 186 0.40 -4.68 -13.06
N VAL A 187 0.61 -4.62 -11.75
CA VAL A 187 0.12 -3.52 -10.92
C VAL A 187 1.30 -2.62 -10.58
N ARG A 188 1.09 -1.32 -10.73
CA ARG A 188 1.99 -0.28 -10.24
C ARG A 188 1.17 0.74 -9.47
N ALA A 189 1.68 1.17 -8.33
CA ALA A 189 1.13 2.30 -7.58
C ALA A 189 2.26 3.01 -6.84
N PHE A 190 2.22 4.33 -6.78
CA PHE A 190 3.18 5.13 -6.03
C PHE A 190 2.62 5.43 -4.66
N PHE A 191 3.50 5.34 -3.66
CA PHE A 191 3.15 5.59 -2.28
C PHE A 191 4.14 6.54 -1.62
N ARG A 192 3.66 7.33 -0.67
CA ARG A 192 4.49 8.04 0.30
C ARG A 192 3.76 8.12 1.64
N SER A 193 4.49 8.20 2.73
CA SER A 193 3.92 8.62 4.02
C SER A 193 3.74 10.13 4.05
N GLU A 194 2.88 10.60 4.94
CA GLU A 194 2.99 11.96 5.48
C GLU A 194 4.35 12.19 6.16
#